data_AF-A0A956CV42-F1
#
_entry.id   AF-A0A956CV42-F1
#
_cell.length_a   1.000
_cell.length_b   1.000
_cell.length_c   1.000
_cell.angle_alpha   90.00
_cell.angle_beta   90.00
_cell.angle_gamma   90.00
#
_symmetry.space_group_name_H-M   'P 1'
#
loop_
_entity.id
_entity.type
_entity.pdbx_description
1 polymer ?
#
loop_
_entity_poly.entity_id
_entity_poly.type
_entity_poly.pdbx_seq_one_letter_code
_entity_poly.pdbx_strand_id
1 'polypeptide(L)'
;MLRLLHPDGRRLVTPELASGQIELWSREAYDALLRHAPHPVELAPMDAAIDRVIAEHPRFGAAIDGALAPALHRALPLSRRDAAEPGVWRFLTVVHRPDFVRHRWENRSWSTMRTRFWRPGTRPDSNALSRLWWIAELTRDGDDYSLTERVLSRQPLATALFVRDLSSHRPFTAAFVDAFETSQAQVIEVGARMINRRLSTTVVEGLGQDALRAMTEAERDRAEAQLADSE
;
A
#
# COMPACT_ATOMS: atom_id res chain seq x y z
N MET A 1 13.24 1.28 -18.58
CA MET A 1 14.24 1.38 -17.50
C MET A 1 13.75 2.22 -16.34
N LEU A 2 13.85 1.68 -15.12
CA LEU A 2 13.59 2.39 -13.88
C LEU A 2 14.56 3.55 -13.63
N ARG A 3 14.03 4.66 -13.09
CA ARG A 3 14.78 5.86 -12.69
C ARG A 3 14.26 6.35 -11.33
N LEU A 4 14.99 7.27 -10.71
CA LEU A 4 14.55 7.95 -9.50
C LEU A 4 14.24 9.41 -9.82
N LEU A 5 13.08 9.89 -9.38
CA LEU A 5 12.75 11.31 -9.46
C LEU A 5 13.32 12.07 -8.26
N HIS A 6 14.11 13.10 -8.51
CA HIS A 6 14.66 13.99 -7.49
C HIS A 6 13.53 14.67 -6.68
N PRO A 7 13.72 15.01 -5.39
CA PRO A 7 12.73 15.76 -4.61
C PRO A 7 12.23 17.05 -5.29
N ASP A 8 13.05 17.72 -6.09
CA ASP A 8 12.64 18.92 -6.85
C ASP A 8 11.61 18.64 -7.94
N GLY A 9 11.48 17.37 -8.35
CA GLY A 9 10.42 16.89 -9.23
C GLY A 9 9.02 17.05 -8.63
N ARG A 10 8.90 17.48 -7.37
CA ARG A 10 7.61 17.81 -6.74
C ARG A 10 6.83 18.85 -7.54
N ARG A 11 7.53 19.74 -8.24
CA ARG A 11 6.94 20.76 -9.11
C ARG A 11 6.12 20.18 -10.28
N LEU A 12 6.39 18.92 -10.65
CA LEU A 12 5.64 18.20 -11.69
C LEU A 12 4.31 17.62 -11.17
N VAL A 13 4.09 17.64 -9.85
CA VAL A 13 2.81 17.22 -9.26
C VAL A 13 1.91 18.44 -9.20
N THR A 14 1.11 18.61 -10.26
CA THR A 14 0.20 19.75 -10.43
C THR A 14 -1.27 19.31 -10.50
N PRO A 15 -2.23 20.24 -10.29
CA PRO A 15 -3.65 19.96 -10.51
C PRO A 15 -3.96 19.44 -11.92
N GLU A 16 -3.23 19.90 -12.93
CA GLU A 16 -3.39 19.49 -14.34
C GLU A 16 -2.97 18.04 -14.57
N LEU A 17 -1.88 17.59 -13.93
CA LEU A 17 -1.49 16.17 -13.94
C LEU A 17 -2.54 15.30 -13.24
N ALA A 18 -3.08 15.79 -12.12
CA ALA A 18 -4.07 15.05 -11.33
C ALA A 18 -5.46 14.99 -11.97
N SER A 19 -5.87 16.04 -12.70
CA SER A 19 -7.11 16.05 -13.47
C SER A 19 -6.99 15.25 -14.77
N GLY A 20 -5.77 15.04 -15.27
CA GLY A 20 -5.50 14.43 -16.56
C GLY A 20 -5.48 15.42 -17.73
N GLN A 21 -5.53 16.74 -17.46
CA GLN A 21 -5.24 17.77 -18.47
C GLN A 21 -3.82 17.63 -19.00
N ILE A 22 -2.89 17.16 -18.17
CA ILE A 22 -1.58 16.65 -18.58
C ILE A 22 -1.63 15.13 -18.45
N GLU A 23 -1.63 14.42 -19.59
CA GLU A 23 -1.60 12.95 -19.59
C GLU A 23 -0.24 12.44 -19.11
N LEU A 24 0.83 12.95 -19.73
CA LEU A 24 2.23 12.67 -19.47
C LEU A 24 3.08 13.94 -19.68
N TRP A 25 4.16 14.07 -18.91
CA TRP A 25 5.13 15.15 -19.10
C TRP A 25 6.03 14.87 -20.31
N SER A 26 6.42 15.93 -21.02
CA SER A 26 7.49 15.82 -22.02
C SER A 26 8.82 15.46 -21.35
N ARG A 27 9.72 14.83 -22.10
CA ARG A 27 11.03 14.42 -21.56
C ARG A 27 11.82 15.62 -21.03
N GLU A 28 11.79 16.73 -21.74
CA GLU A 28 12.49 17.98 -21.39
C GLU A 28 12.06 18.52 -20.02
N ALA A 29 10.80 18.31 -19.63
CA ALA A 29 10.27 18.79 -18.36
C ALA A 29 10.88 18.08 -17.13
N TYR A 30 11.30 16.82 -17.28
CA TYR A 30 11.74 15.99 -16.15
C TYR A 30 13.15 15.42 -16.28
N ASP A 31 13.80 15.43 -17.44
CA ASP A 31 15.06 14.71 -17.67
C ASP A 31 16.16 15.12 -16.68
N ALA A 32 16.32 16.43 -16.46
CA ALA A 32 17.26 17.01 -15.48
C ALA A 32 16.94 16.67 -14.02
N LEU A 33 15.75 16.12 -13.74
CA LEU A 33 15.30 15.71 -12.41
C LEU A 33 15.47 14.20 -12.17
N LEU A 34 15.97 13.45 -13.16
CA LEU A 34 16.12 12.00 -13.05
C LEU A 34 17.52 11.58 -12.59
N ARG A 35 17.57 10.65 -11.65
CA ARG A 35 18.79 9.91 -11.30
C ARG A 35 18.70 8.47 -11.78
N HIS A 36 19.85 7.83 -11.97
CA HIS A 36 19.89 6.40 -12.26
C HIS A 36 19.47 5.60 -11.03
N ALA A 37 18.72 4.52 -11.27
CA ALA A 37 18.49 3.51 -10.25
C ALA A 37 19.80 2.78 -9.95
N PRO A 38 20.03 2.38 -8.67
CA PRO A 38 21.19 1.57 -8.32
C PRO A 38 21.26 0.29 -9.15
N HIS A 39 20.11 -0.31 -9.42
CA HIS A 39 19.97 -1.51 -10.25
C HIS A 39 19.04 -1.22 -11.44
N PRO A 40 19.41 -1.65 -12.67
CA PRO A 40 18.54 -1.53 -13.83
C PRO A 40 17.34 -2.47 -13.67
N VAL A 41 16.13 -1.93 -13.84
CA VAL A 41 14.89 -2.69 -13.80
C VAL A 41 14.06 -2.33 -15.03
N GLU A 42 13.64 -3.34 -15.78
CA GLU A 42 12.73 -3.18 -16.91
C GLU A 42 11.31 -2.90 -16.41
N LEU A 43 10.63 -1.96 -17.06
CA LEU A 43 9.28 -1.55 -16.66
C LEU A 43 8.20 -2.20 -17.52
N ALA A 44 8.55 -2.79 -18.67
CA ALA A 44 7.58 -3.42 -19.56
C ALA A 44 6.71 -4.50 -18.88
N PRO A 45 7.23 -5.38 -17.99
CA PRO A 45 6.38 -6.33 -17.27
C PRO A 45 5.38 -5.63 -16.33
N MET A 46 5.83 -4.57 -15.65
CA MET A 46 4.98 -3.77 -14.76
C MET A 46 3.90 -3.05 -15.57
N ASP A 47 4.24 -2.50 -16.73
CA ASP A 47 3.30 -1.81 -17.59
C ASP A 47 2.20 -2.77 -18.06
N ALA A 48 2.57 -3.96 -18.53
CA ALA A 48 1.61 -4.99 -18.93
C ALA A 48 0.74 -5.48 -17.75
N ALA A 49 1.26 -5.49 -16.52
CA ALA A 49 0.48 -5.82 -15.33
C ALA A 49 -0.56 -4.73 -15.00
N ILE A 50 -0.15 -3.45 -15.02
CA ILE A 50 -1.06 -2.33 -14.75
C ILE A 50 -2.13 -2.25 -15.84
N ASP A 51 -1.76 -2.37 -17.12
CA ASP A 51 -2.71 -2.25 -18.24
C ASP A 51 -3.81 -3.31 -18.17
N ARG A 52 -3.44 -4.56 -17.89
CA ARG A 52 -4.38 -5.66 -17.70
C ARG A 52 -5.36 -5.37 -16.56
N VAL A 53 -4.84 -4.97 -15.41
CA VAL A 53 -5.65 -4.72 -14.21
C VAL A 53 -6.54 -3.48 -14.40
N ILE A 54 -6.08 -2.44 -15.10
CA ILE A 54 -6.91 -1.28 -15.47
C ILE A 54 -8.05 -1.70 -16.39
N ALA A 55 -7.81 -2.60 -17.35
CA ALA A 55 -8.83 -3.07 -18.28
C ALA A 55 -9.93 -3.91 -17.60
N GLU A 56 -9.57 -4.68 -16.57
CA GLU A 56 -10.48 -5.59 -15.86
C GLU A 56 -11.26 -4.92 -14.73
N HIS A 57 -10.85 -3.73 -14.28
CA HIS A 57 -11.44 -3.07 -13.11
C HIS A 57 -11.99 -1.67 -13.43
N PRO A 58 -13.20 -1.34 -12.94
CA PRO A 58 -13.78 -0.02 -13.16
C PRO A 58 -12.96 1.08 -12.47
N ARG A 59 -13.06 2.29 -13.02
CA ARG A 59 -12.47 3.48 -12.42
C ARG A 59 -12.99 3.68 -10.99
N PHE A 60 -12.11 4.20 -10.14
CA PHE A 60 -12.37 4.61 -8.75
C PHE A 60 -12.72 3.47 -7.78
N GLY A 61 -12.81 2.22 -8.26
CA GLY A 61 -13.05 1.04 -7.43
C GLY A 61 -11.84 0.69 -6.56
N ALA A 62 -12.08 0.36 -5.29
CA ALA A 62 -11.00 -0.07 -4.39
C ALA A 62 -10.53 -1.50 -4.61
N ALA A 63 -11.38 -2.36 -5.19
CA ALA A 63 -11.08 -3.77 -5.44
C ALA A 63 -9.87 -3.99 -6.36
N ILE A 64 -9.54 -3.01 -7.20
CA ILE A 64 -8.35 -3.05 -8.08
C ILE A 64 -7.04 -3.20 -7.28
N ASP A 65 -7.01 -2.77 -6.02
CA ASP A 65 -5.81 -2.84 -5.18
C ASP A 65 -5.40 -4.30 -4.93
N GLY A 66 -6.36 -5.18 -4.67
CA GLY A 66 -6.12 -6.61 -4.41
C GLY A 66 -5.57 -7.34 -5.63
N ALA A 67 -6.04 -6.98 -6.83
CA ALA A 67 -5.52 -7.54 -8.08
C ALA A 67 -4.14 -6.97 -8.44
N LEU A 68 -3.96 -5.65 -8.27
CA LEU A 68 -2.72 -5.00 -8.69
C LEU A 68 -1.54 -5.29 -7.76
N ALA A 69 -1.73 -5.37 -6.45
CA ALA A 69 -0.59 -5.50 -5.53
C ALA A 69 0.28 -6.76 -5.80
N PRO A 70 -0.29 -7.98 -5.94
CA PRO A 70 0.48 -9.16 -6.32
C PRO A 70 1.09 -9.06 -7.72
N ALA A 71 0.34 -8.53 -8.69
CA ALA A 71 0.78 -8.39 -10.07
C ALA A 71 1.96 -7.40 -10.20
N LEU A 72 1.85 -6.25 -9.55
CA LEU A 72 2.88 -5.22 -9.45
C LEU A 72 4.14 -5.75 -8.79
N HIS A 73 4.00 -6.43 -7.65
CA HIS A 73 5.15 -6.95 -6.90
C HIS A 73 5.95 -7.98 -7.70
N ARG A 74 5.27 -8.90 -8.41
CA ARG A 74 5.92 -9.87 -9.31
C ARG A 74 6.58 -9.20 -10.51
N ALA A 75 5.91 -8.20 -11.09
CA ALA A 75 6.35 -7.55 -12.32
C ALA A 75 7.43 -6.47 -12.10
N LEU A 76 7.66 -6.06 -10.84
CA LEU A 76 8.64 -5.06 -10.46
C LEU A 76 9.57 -5.63 -9.37
N PRO A 77 10.60 -6.41 -9.76
CA PRO A 77 11.47 -7.13 -8.83
C PRO A 77 12.49 -6.18 -8.18
N LEU A 78 12.04 -5.41 -7.20
CA LEU A 78 12.89 -4.52 -6.41
C LEU A 78 13.43 -5.25 -5.19
N SER A 79 14.66 -4.94 -4.79
CA SER A 79 15.09 -5.21 -3.42
C SER A 79 14.34 -4.30 -2.45
N ARG A 80 14.19 -4.71 -1.17
CA ARG A 80 13.64 -3.82 -0.12
C ARG A 80 14.41 -2.50 -0.02
N ARG A 81 15.72 -2.53 -0.33
CA ARG A 81 16.58 -1.34 -0.33
C ARG A 81 16.20 -0.38 -1.46
N ASP A 82 15.99 -0.89 -2.68
CA ASP A 82 15.57 -0.05 -3.81
C ASP A 82 14.13 0.44 -3.62
N ALA A 83 13.24 -0.42 -3.11
CA ALA A 83 11.86 -0.07 -2.78
C ALA A 83 11.73 0.93 -1.62
N ALA A 84 12.74 1.04 -0.75
CA ALA A 84 12.77 2.06 0.28
C ALA A 84 13.00 3.47 -0.29
N GLU A 85 13.48 3.59 -1.53
CA GLU A 85 13.80 4.89 -2.10
C GLU A 85 12.57 5.65 -2.61
N PRO A 86 12.21 6.82 -2.03
CA PRO A 86 11.02 7.57 -2.43
C PRO A 86 11.01 7.98 -3.90
N GLY A 87 12.20 8.19 -4.48
CA GLY A 87 12.37 8.61 -5.87
C GLY A 87 11.87 7.58 -6.88
N VAL A 88 11.92 6.29 -6.56
CA VAL A 88 11.39 5.19 -7.39
C VAL A 88 9.89 5.40 -7.59
N TRP A 89 9.15 5.48 -6.48
CA TRP A 89 7.70 5.58 -6.50
C TRP A 89 7.22 6.89 -7.13
N ARG A 90 7.90 8.00 -6.84
CA ARG A 90 7.59 9.30 -7.44
C ARG A 90 7.81 9.28 -8.94
N PHE A 91 8.89 8.68 -9.43
CA PHE A 91 9.10 8.51 -10.86
C PHE A 91 7.97 7.69 -11.48
N LEU A 92 7.64 6.55 -10.88
CA LEU A 92 6.60 5.66 -11.39
C LEU A 92 5.23 6.34 -11.44
N THR A 93 4.83 7.11 -10.43
CA THR A 93 3.49 7.71 -10.42
C THR A 93 3.40 9.09 -11.05
N VAL A 94 4.49 9.85 -11.16
CA VAL A 94 4.46 11.22 -11.73
C VAL A 94 4.85 11.25 -13.20
N VAL A 95 5.81 10.41 -13.59
CA VAL A 95 6.41 10.44 -14.93
C VAL A 95 5.98 9.25 -15.76
N HIS A 96 6.01 8.04 -15.20
CA HIS A 96 5.84 6.81 -15.98
C HIS A 96 4.37 6.37 -16.12
N ARG A 97 3.65 6.25 -14.99
CA ARG A 97 2.25 5.78 -14.89
C ARG A 97 1.35 6.67 -14.03
N PRO A 98 1.21 7.98 -14.36
CA PRO A 98 0.27 8.85 -13.65
C PRO A 98 -1.20 8.50 -13.93
N ASP A 99 -1.46 7.83 -15.06
CA ASP A 99 -2.77 7.29 -15.45
C ASP A 99 -3.35 6.36 -14.39
N PHE A 100 -2.55 5.46 -13.80
CA PHE A 100 -3.03 4.56 -12.76
C PHE A 100 -3.58 5.30 -11.54
N VAL A 101 -2.90 6.38 -11.12
CA VAL A 101 -3.37 7.21 -10.00
C VAL A 101 -4.75 7.81 -10.30
N ARG A 102 -4.94 8.31 -11.52
CA ARG A 102 -6.22 8.88 -12.00
C ARG A 102 -7.30 7.82 -12.25
N HIS A 103 -6.91 6.59 -12.55
CA HIS A 103 -7.84 5.47 -12.67
C HIS A 103 -8.39 5.09 -11.30
N ARG A 104 -7.51 5.03 -10.30
CA ARG A 104 -7.84 4.56 -8.95
C ARG A 104 -8.58 5.58 -8.08
N TRP A 105 -8.34 6.88 -8.25
CA TRP A 105 -8.99 7.94 -7.47
C TRP A 105 -9.60 9.02 -8.34
N GLU A 106 -10.81 9.42 -7.97
CA GLU A 106 -11.46 10.60 -8.52
C GLU A 106 -10.83 11.86 -7.93
N ASN A 107 -10.58 12.87 -8.77
CA ASN A 107 -9.95 14.12 -8.35
C ASN A 107 -10.93 15.05 -7.60
N ARG A 108 -11.39 14.61 -6.43
CA ARG A 108 -12.26 15.40 -5.53
C ARG A 108 -11.50 16.33 -4.61
N SER A 109 -10.23 16.05 -4.37
CA SER A 109 -9.38 16.77 -3.42
C SER A 109 -7.95 16.81 -3.93
N TRP A 110 -7.46 18.02 -4.19
CA TRP A 110 -6.08 18.23 -4.63
C TRP A 110 -5.06 17.72 -3.60
N SER A 111 -5.28 17.98 -2.31
CA SER A 111 -4.37 17.52 -1.26
C SER A 111 -4.26 16.00 -1.20
N THR A 112 -5.38 15.30 -1.39
CA THR A 112 -5.43 13.84 -1.44
C THR A 112 -4.72 13.31 -2.67
N MET A 113 -5.05 13.82 -3.86
CA MET A 113 -4.41 13.41 -5.12
C MET A 113 -2.90 13.64 -5.10
N ARG A 114 -2.46 14.82 -4.67
CA ARG A 114 -1.03 15.13 -4.52
C ARG A 114 -0.30 14.12 -3.64
N THR A 115 -0.95 13.62 -2.60
CA THR A 115 -0.40 12.59 -1.72
C THR A 115 -0.23 11.25 -2.46
N ARG A 116 -1.21 10.86 -3.29
CA ARG A 116 -1.15 9.63 -4.12
C ARG A 116 -0.05 9.64 -5.17
N PHE A 117 0.35 10.83 -5.63
CA PHE A 117 1.49 10.99 -6.54
C PHE A 117 2.83 11.04 -5.81
N TRP A 118 2.90 11.62 -4.60
CA TRP A 118 4.20 12.07 -4.08
C TRP A 118 4.66 11.44 -2.77
N ARG A 119 3.74 11.16 -1.84
CA ARG A 119 4.10 10.85 -0.45
C ARG A 119 4.65 9.42 -0.36
N PRO A 120 5.91 9.21 0.06
CA PRO A 120 6.44 7.87 0.23
C PRO A 120 5.73 7.11 1.35
N GLY A 121 5.82 5.79 1.33
CA GLY A 121 5.53 4.94 2.49
C GLY A 121 4.59 3.77 2.20
N THR A 122 4.37 2.99 3.25
CA THR A 122 3.56 1.76 3.30
C THR A 122 2.09 2.00 3.62
N ARG A 123 1.74 3.21 4.06
CA ARG A 123 0.39 3.54 4.54
C ARG A 123 -0.64 3.51 3.41
N PRO A 124 -1.91 3.17 3.69
CA PRO A 124 -2.97 3.18 2.66
C PRO A 124 -3.29 4.58 2.13
N ASP A 125 -2.80 5.65 2.77
CA ASP A 125 -2.90 7.05 2.34
C ASP A 125 -1.63 7.58 1.63
N SER A 126 -0.63 6.73 1.37
CA SER A 126 0.62 7.10 0.68
C SER A 126 0.51 7.03 -0.86
N ASN A 127 1.67 7.13 -1.53
CA ASN A 127 1.84 6.97 -2.97
C ASN A 127 1.16 5.69 -3.49
N ALA A 128 0.49 5.83 -4.63
CA ALA A 128 -0.41 4.84 -5.20
C ALA A 128 0.22 3.46 -5.40
N LEU A 129 1.44 3.41 -5.96
CA LEU A 129 2.13 2.16 -6.29
C LEU A 129 2.99 1.69 -5.11
N SER A 130 3.64 2.62 -4.39
CA SER A 130 4.45 2.33 -3.19
C SER A 130 3.68 1.49 -2.18
N ARG A 131 2.46 1.92 -1.82
CA ARG A 131 1.66 1.18 -0.83
C ARG A 131 1.37 -0.24 -1.28
N LEU A 132 1.04 -0.44 -2.56
CA LEU A 132 0.63 -1.75 -3.07
C LEU A 132 1.81 -2.71 -3.06
N TRP A 133 2.98 -2.23 -3.52
CA TRP A 133 4.20 -3.02 -3.50
C TRP A 133 4.60 -3.40 -2.08
N TRP A 134 4.59 -2.46 -1.13
CA TRP A 134 4.96 -2.73 0.26
C TRP A 134 3.97 -3.64 0.99
N ILE A 135 2.66 -3.47 0.74
CA ILE A 135 1.64 -4.36 1.30
C ILE A 135 1.90 -5.79 0.82
N ALA A 136 2.17 -5.99 -0.47
CA ALA A 136 2.51 -7.29 -1.02
C ALA A 136 3.81 -7.85 -0.43
N GLU A 137 4.89 -7.07 -0.37
CA GLU A 137 6.19 -7.51 0.16
C GLU A 137 6.13 -7.90 1.66
N LEU A 138 5.29 -7.23 2.45
CA LEU A 138 5.16 -7.49 3.88
C LEU A 138 4.20 -8.64 4.22
N THR A 139 3.38 -9.09 3.25
CA THR A 139 2.36 -10.12 3.49
C THR A 139 2.58 -11.42 2.70
N ARG A 140 3.33 -11.39 1.60
CA ARG A 140 3.61 -12.57 0.78
C ARG A 140 4.39 -13.66 1.52
N ASP A 141 4.25 -14.90 1.07
CA ASP A 141 5.04 -16.05 1.48
C ASP A 141 5.63 -16.74 0.24
N GLY A 142 6.89 -16.44 -0.08
CA GLY A 142 7.44 -16.81 -1.38
C GLY A 142 6.60 -16.24 -2.52
N ASP A 143 5.90 -17.11 -3.25
CA ASP A 143 5.00 -16.80 -4.36
C ASP A 143 3.50 -16.77 -3.98
N ASP A 144 3.17 -17.07 -2.72
CA ASP A 144 1.80 -16.98 -2.20
C ASP A 144 1.47 -15.54 -1.75
N TYR A 145 0.40 -14.98 -2.33
CA TYR A 145 -0.13 -13.64 -2.02
C TYR A 145 -1.51 -13.71 -1.36
N SER A 146 -1.97 -14.87 -0.89
CA SER A 146 -3.27 -15.07 -0.26
C SER A 146 -3.53 -14.07 0.89
N LEU A 147 -2.53 -13.83 1.74
CA LEU A 147 -2.62 -12.84 2.82
C LEU A 147 -2.71 -11.40 2.28
N THR A 148 -1.98 -11.08 1.20
CA THR A 148 -2.06 -9.78 0.51
C THR A 148 -3.48 -9.51 0.02
N GLU A 149 -4.08 -10.49 -0.64
CA GLU A 149 -5.42 -10.40 -1.21
C GLU A 149 -6.47 -10.24 -0.11
N ARG A 150 -6.39 -11.05 0.96
CA ARG A 150 -7.26 -10.93 2.14
C ARG A 150 -7.19 -9.54 2.77
N VAL A 151 -5.99 -9.01 2.99
CA VAL A 151 -5.82 -7.66 3.58
C VAL A 151 -6.40 -6.56 2.68
N LEU A 152 -6.17 -6.64 1.36
CA LEU A 152 -6.63 -5.62 0.42
C LEU A 152 -8.11 -5.75 0.04
N SER A 153 -8.72 -6.92 0.25
CA SER A 153 -10.17 -7.12 0.10
C SER A 153 -10.99 -6.28 1.09
N ARG A 154 -10.38 -5.89 2.24
CA ARG A 154 -11.04 -5.16 3.32
C ARG A 154 -10.23 -3.94 3.74
N GLN A 155 -10.64 -2.76 3.25
CA GLN A 155 -10.01 -1.48 3.57
C GLN A 155 -9.77 -1.21 5.07
N PRO A 156 -10.66 -1.59 6.02
CA PRO A 156 -10.39 -1.44 7.45
C PRO A 156 -9.19 -2.24 7.95
N LEU A 157 -8.96 -3.46 7.43
CA LEU A 157 -7.79 -4.27 7.79
C LEU A 157 -6.50 -3.61 7.32
N ALA A 158 -6.45 -3.22 6.04
CA ALA A 158 -5.29 -2.52 5.49
C ALA A 158 -4.99 -1.22 6.26
N THR A 159 -6.04 -0.48 6.64
CA THR A 159 -5.89 0.74 7.45
C THR A 159 -5.37 0.43 8.85
N ALA A 160 -5.93 -0.57 9.52
CA ALA A 160 -5.52 -0.97 10.85
C ALA A 160 -4.04 -1.38 10.91
N LEU A 161 -3.62 -2.25 9.98
CA LEU A 161 -2.26 -2.81 9.94
C LEU A 161 -1.22 -1.76 9.56
N PHE A 162 -1.40 -1.08 8.43
CA PHE A 162 -0.33 -0.28 7.82
C PHE A 162 -0.26 1.16 8.33
N VAL A 163 -1.35 1.72 8.86
CA VAL A 163 -1.28 3.06 9.49
C VAL A 163 -0.58 3.00 10.85
N ARG A 164 -0.73 1.89 11.58
CA ARG A 164 -0.17 1.67 12.92
C ARG A 164 1.15 0.90 12.91
N ASP A 165 1.71 0.62 11.73
CA ASP A 165 2.98 -0.09 11.56
C ASP A 165 3.00 -1.50 12.21
N LEU A 166 1.85 -2.17 12.18
CA LEU A 166 1.67 -3.51 12.76
C LEU A 166 2.09 -4.64 11.80
N SER A 167 2.51 -4.31 10.58
CA SER A 167 2.81 -5.26 9.51
C SER A 167 4.28 -5.71 9.44
N SER A 168 5.11 -5.31 10.41
CA SER A 168 6.56 -5.62 10.41
C SER A 168 6.86 -7.09 10.69
N HIS A 169 5.96 -7.78 11.40
CA HIS A 169 6.06 -9.20 11.71
C HIS A 169 4.95 -10.00 11.01
N ARG A 170 5.30 -10.78 10.00
CA ARG A 170 4.34 -11.51 9.17
C ARG A 170 3.47 -12.51 9.94
N PRO A 171 4.02 -13.40 10.82
CA PRO A 171 3.22 -14.26 11.68
C PRO A 171 2.11 -13.52 12.43
N PHE A 172 2.46 -12.39 13.05
CA PHE A 172 1.50 -11.53 13.74
C PHE A 172 0.46 -10.94 12.77
N THR A 173 0.89 -10.48 11.58
CA THR A 173 -0.01 -9.95 10.55
C THR A 173 -1.04 -10.99 10.12
N ALA A 174 -0.62 -12.24 9.93
CA ALA A 174 -1.51 -13.35 9.60
C ALA A 174 -2.52 -13.61 10.73
N ALA A 175 -2.05 -13.72 11.98
CA ALA A 175 -2.92 -13.92 13.14
C ALA A 175 -3.94 -12.78 13.32
N PHE A 176 -3.52 -11.52 13.10
CA PHE A 176 -4.41 -10.37 13.12
C PHE A 176 -5.50 -10.48 12.04
N VAL A 177 -5.14 -10.81 10.81
CA VAL A 177 -6.11 -10.96 9.72
C VAL A 177 -7.08 -12.10 10.02
N ASP A 178 -6.58 -13.27 10.43
CA ASP A 178 -7.41 -14.42 10.80
C ASP A 178 -8.44 -14.07 11.89
N ALA A 179 -8.02 -13.31 12.90
CA ALA A 179 -8.92 -12.91 13.99
C ALA A 179 -10.00 -11.92 13.53
N PHE A 180 -9.64 -10.93 12.71
CA PHE A 180 -10.46 -9.73 12.44
C PHE A 180 -11.13 -9.70 11.06
N GLU A 181 -10.86 -10.64 10.15
CA GLU A 181 -11.32 -10.57 8.76
C GLU A 181 -12.82 -10.64 8.57
N THR A 182 -13.59 -11.07 9.58
CA THR A 182 -15.05 -11.11 9.56
C THR A 182 -15.67 -10.00 10.42
N SER A 183 -14.90 -9.38 11.31
CA SER A 183 -15.37 -8.37 12.25
C SER A 183 -15.82 -7.07 11.58
N GLN A 184 -16.69 -6.30 12.23
CA GLN A 184 -17.10 -4.98 11.74
C GLN A 184 -15.94 -3.97 11.79
N ALA A 185 -16.01 -2.92 10.97
CA ALA A 185 -14.93 -1.90 10.89
C ALA A 185 -14.60 -1.26 12.26
N GLN A 186 -15.61 -0.99 13.08
CA GLN A 186 -15.44 -0.46 14.43
C GLN A 186 -14.69 -1.40 15.38
N VAL A 187 -14.98 -2.71 15.32
CA VAL A 187 -14.28 -3.75 16.09
C VAL A 187 -12.82 -3.82 15.67
N ILE A 188 -12.54 -3.80 14.36
CA ILE A 188 -11.18 -3.77 13.81
C ILE A 188 -10.41 -2.56 14.33
N GLU A 189 -11.03 -1.38 14.34
CA GLU A 189 -10.39 -0.16 14.80
C GLU A 189 -10.09 -0.17 16.31
N VAL A 190 -11.06 -0.57 17.13
CA VAL A 190 -10.89 -0.67 18.58
C VAL A 190 -9.85 -1.74 18.93
N GLY A 191 -9.97 -2.94 18.35
CA GLY A 191 -9.04 -4.05 18.56
C GLY A 191 -7.62 -3.71 18.13
N ALA A 192 -7.44 -3.06 16.97
CA ALA A 192 -6.12 -2.59 16.53
C ALA A 192 -5.49 -1.57 17.49
N ARG A 193 -6.28 -0.71 18.13
CA ARG A 193 -5.77 0.22 19.17
C ARG A 193 -5.35 -0.52 20.44
N MET A 194 -6.15 -1.50 20.88
CA MET A 194 -5.82 -2.34 22.05
C MET A 194 -4.54 -3.14 21.82
N ILE A 195 -4.43 -3.78 20.65
CA ILE A 195 -3.23 -4.47 20.19
C ILE A 195 -2.04 -3.53 20.18
N ASN A 196 -2.13 -2.37 19.53
CA ASN A 196 -1.03 -1.41 19.47
C ASN A 196 -0.54 -0.99 20.87
N ARG A 197 -1.46 -0.83 21.83
CA ARG A 197 -1.08 -0.59 23.23
C ARG A 197 -0.36 -1.80 23.83
N ARG A 198 -0.85 -3.02 23.62
CA ARG A 198 -0.25 -4.25 24.15
C ARG A 198 1.15 -4.52 23.57
N LEU A 199 1.37 -4.19 22.31
CA LEU A 199 2.68 -4.37 21.65
C LEU A 199 3.75 -3.44 22.22
N SER A 200 3.39 -2.37 22.93
CA SER A 200 4.38 -1.53 23.64
C SER A 200 5.12 -2.26 24.77
N THR A 201 4.58 -3.38 25.24
CA THR A 201 5.15 -4.19 26.33
C THR A 201 5.38 -5.66 25.95
N THR A 202 5.15 -6.03 24.68
CA THR A 202 5.19 -7.41 24.20
C THR A 202 6.15 -7.55 23.02
N VAL A 203 7.10 -8.47 23.10
CA VAL A 203 7.99 -8.81 21.98
C VAL A 203 7.33 -9.89 21.14
N VAL A 204 6.72 -9.51 20.02
CA VAL A 204 5.94 -10.43 19.17
C VAL A 204 6.79 -11.52 18.53
N GLU A 205 8.07 -11.22 18.26
CA GLU A 205 9.03 -12.15 17.70
C GLU A 205 9.39 -13.29 18.67
N GLY A 206 9.14 -13.10 19.96
CA GLY A 206 9.30 -14.13 20.99
C GLY A 206 8.08 -15.03 21.16
N LEU A 207 6.97 -14.74 20.47
CA LEU A 207 5.73 -15.50 20.59
C LEU A 207 5.62 -16.54 19.48
N GLY A 208 5.18 -17.75 19.86
CA GLY A 208 4.74 -18.76 18.90
C GLY A 208 3.41 -18.38 18.24
N GLN A 209 3.09 -19.04 17.12
CA GLN A 209 1.85 -18.79 16.37
C GLN A 209 0.58 -18.91 17.21
N ASP A 210 0.48 -19.93 18.08
CA ASP A 210 -0.70 -20.12 18.93
C ASP A 210 -0.87 -18.96 19.94
N ALA A 211 0.24 -18.45 20.47
CA ALA A 211 0.22 -17.30 21.38
C ALA A 211 -0.16 -16.01 20.66
N LEU A 212 0.29 -15.82 19.42
CA LEU A 212 -0.12 -14.70 18.57
C LEU A 212 -1.63 -14.75 18.28
N ARG A 213 -2.15 -15.92 17.88
CA ARG A 213 -3.58 -16.13 17.62
C ARG A 213 -4.43 -15.86 18.87
N ALA A 214 -4.08 -16.47 20.00
CA ALA A 214 -4.80 -16.27 21.25
C ALA A 214 -4.77 -14.80 21.69
N MET A 215 -3.65 -14.10 21.47
CA MET A 215 -3.56 -12.67 21.74
C MET A 215 -4.50 -11.85 20.84
N THR A 216 -4.49 -12.07 19.52
CA THR A 216 -5.32 -11.29 18.59
C THR A 216 -6.80 -11.56 18.76
N GLU A 217 -7.19 -12.82 19.01
CA GLU A 217 -8.58 -13.20 19.31
C GLU A 217 -9.06 -12.57 20.61
N ALA A 218 -8.25 -12.61 21.67
CA ALA A 218 -8.61 -11.99 22.94
C ALA A 218 -8.80 -10.46 22.82
N GLU A 219 -7.99 -9.76 22.01
CA GLU A 219 -8.21 -8.32 21.79
C GLU A 219 -9.40 -8.02 20.89
N ARG A 220 -9.75 -8.90 19.94
CA ARG A 220 -11.00 -8.79 19.18
C ARG A 220 -12.20 -8.92 20.11
N ASP A 221 -12.24 -9.96 20.94
CA ASP A 221 -13.37 -10.24 21.82
C ASP A 221 -13.59 -9.10 22.83
N ARG A 222 -12.50 -8.51 23.36
CA ARG A 222 -12.59 -7.30 24.19
C ARG A 222 -13.11 -6.09 23.43
N ALA A 223 -12.73 -5.92 22.17
CA ALA A 223 -13.23 -4.84 21.34
C ALA A 223 -14.73 -4.98 21.06
N GLU A 224 -15.21 -6.20 20.83
CA GLU A 224 -16.64 -6.51 20.67
C GLU A 224 -17.42 -6.24 21.95
N ALA A 225 -16.94 -6.73 23.10
CA ALA A 225 -17.57 -6.49 24.40
C ALA A 225 -17.66 -4.99 24.73
N GLN A 226 -16.56 -4.23 24.52
CA GLN A 226 -16.56 -2.80 24.79
C GLN A 226 -17.60 -2.04 23.94
N LEU A 227 -17.78 -2.43 22.68
CA LEU A 227 -18.75 -1.79 21.79
C LEU A 227 -20.19 -2.16 22.16
N ALA A 228 -20.43 -3.41 22.58
CA ALA A 228 -21.74 -3.83 23.08
C ALA A 228 -22.16 -3.09 24.37
N ASP A 229 -21.22 -2.81 25.27
CA ASP A 229 -21.48 -2.05 26.51
C ASP A 229 -21.70 -0.54 26.28
N SER A 230 -21.42 -0.05 25.06
CA SER A 230 -21.54 1.37 24.69
C SER A 230 -22.82 1.69 23.90
N GLU A 231 -23.63 0.68 23.57
CA GLU A 231 -24.94 0.79 22.90
C GLU A 231 -26.10 0.81 23.91
#